data_AF-A0A3E1RH08-F1
#
_entry.id   AF-A0A3E1RH08-F1
#
_cell.length_a   1.000
_cell.length_b   1.000
_cell.length_c   1.000
_cell.angle_alpha   90.00
_cell.angle_beta   90.00
_cell.angle_gamma   90.00
#
_symmetry.space_group_name_H-M   'P 1'
#
loop_
_entity.id
_entity.type
_entity.pdbx_description
1 polymer ?
#
loop_
_entity_poly.entity_id
_entity_poly.type
_entity_poly.pdbx_seq_one_letter_code
_entity_poly.pdbx_strand_id
1 'polypeptide(L)' 'MALITWIETPHTRTALLGDVPVCTIKVKDIGGCTALWLNGMLWPAPAHMPKAPMQSGCFFSSVADAKLAIELQLNKLSS' A
#
# COMPACT_ATOMS: atom_id res chain seq x y z
N MET A 1 -15.89 9.04 -2.83
CA MET A 1 -14.97 8.66 -1.72
C MET A 1 -14.95 7.16 -1.64
N ALA A 2 -13.84 6.54 -2.02
CA ALA A 2 -13.58 5.13 -1.80
C ALA A 2 -13.61 4.85 -0.29
N LEU A 3 -14.54 4.01 0.19
CA LEU A 3 -14.54 3.58 1.59
C LEU A 3 -13.42 2.56 1.78
N ILE A 4 -12.31 3.01 2.36
CA ILE A 4 -11.16 2.15 2.68
C ILE A 4 -11.33 1.68 4.12
N THR A 5 -11.40 0.37 4.31
CA THR A 5 -11.38 -0.26 5.63
C THR A 5 -10.06 -0.99 5.84
N TRP A 6 -9.63 -1.12 7.09
CA TRP A 6 -8.37 -1.74 7.45
C TRP A 6 -8.60 -2.94 8.35
N ILE A 7 -8.19 -4.12 7.89
CA ILE A 7 -8.11 -5.32 8.73
C ILE A 7 -6.73 -5.36 9.38
N GLU A 8 -6.73 -5.39 10.70
CA GLU A 8 -5.54 -5.21 11.52
C GLU A 8 -5.16 -6.52 12.22
N THR A 9 -4.20 -7.26 11.66
CA THR A 9 -3.62 -8.46 12.29
C THR A 9 -2.24 -8.16 12.89
N PRO A 10 -1.73 -8.98 13.83
CA PRO A 10 -0.53 -8.64 14.61
C PRO A 10 0.73 -8.29 13.78
N HIS A 11 0.94 -8.91 12.60
CA HIS A 11 2.09 -8.63 11.73
C HIS A 11 1.69 -8.05 10.36
N THR A 12 0.40 -7.89 10.09
CA THR A 12 -0.09 -7.57 8.75
C THR A 12 -1.33 -6.69 8.80
N ARG A 13 -1.38 -5.65 7.97
CA ARG A 13 -2.54 -4.77 7.82
C ARG A 13 -3.05 -4.87 6.39
N THR A 14 -4.31 -5.23 6.21
CA THR A 14 -4.91 -5.37 4.87
C THR A 14 -5.88 -4.21 4.62
N ALA A 15 -5.69 -3.48 3.53
CA ALA A 15 -6.62 -2.47 3.07
C ALA A 15 -7.69 -3.12 2.21
N LEU A 16 -8.95 -2.81 2.48
CA LEU A 16 -10.10 -3.22 1.70
C LEU A 16 -10.78 -2.00 1.10
N LEU A 17 -11.13 -2.10 -0.17
CA LEU A 17 -11.91 -1.11 -0.89
C LEU A 17 -13.32 -1.67 -1.07
N GLY A 18 -14.29 -1.15 -0.32
CA GLY A 18 -15.66 -1.67 -0.38
C GLY A 18 -15.75 -3.18 -0.14
N ASP A 19 -15.10 -3.65 0.93
CA ASP A 19 -15.00 -5.07 1.33
C ASP A 19 -14.08 -5.96 0.47
N VAL A 20 -13.51 -5.43 -0.61
CA VAL A 20 -12.56 -6.17 -1.47
C VAL A 20 -11.12 -5.90 -1.02
N PRO A 21 -10.30 -6.91 -0.66
CA PRO A 21 -8.90 -6.69 -0.27
C PRO A 21 -8.08 -6.20 -1.46
N VAL A 22 -7.51 -5.00 -1.34
CA VAL A 22 -6.75 -4.34 -2.42
C VAL A 22 -5.26 -4.25 -2.15
N CYS A 23 -4.85 -4.13 -0.88
CA CYS A 23 -3.44 -3.99 -0.51
C CYS A 23 -3.14 -4.67 0.82
N THR A 24 -1.92 -5.17 0.99
CA THR A 24 -1.45 -5.77 2.24
C THR A 24 -0.13 -5.13 2.66
N ILE A 25 -0.09 -4.60 3.88
CA ILE A 25 1.11 -4.11 4.55
C ILE A 25 1.62 -5.23 5.46
N LYS A 26 2.81 -5.75 5.19
CA LYS A 26 3.52 -6.64 6.10
C LYS A 26 4.52 -5.82 6.91
N VAL A 27 4.36 -5.81 8.23
CA VAL A 27 5.32 -5.17 9.15
C VAL A 27 6.52 -6.11 9.29
N LYS A 28 7.74 -5.59 9.15
CA LYS A 28 8.96 -6.35 9.40
C LYS A 28 9.37 -6.15 10.84
N ASP A 29 9.94 -7.20 11.46
CA ASP A 29 10.41 -7.15 12.86
C ASP A 29 11.49 -6.08 13.09
N ILE A 30 12.22 -5.68 12.04
CA ILE A 30 13.23 -4.62 12.09
C ILE A 30 13.07 -3.69 10.89
N GLY A 31 12.89 -2.40 11.18
CA GLY A 31 13.22 -1.32 10.25
C GLY A 31 12.19 -0.94 9.20
N GLY A 32 10.91 -1.33 9.33
CA GLY A 32 9.84 -0.76 8.50
C GLY A 32 8.76 -1.75 8.10
N CYS A 33 8.06 -1.45 7.00
CA CYS A 33 7.00 -2.29 6.47
C CYS A 33 7.01 -2.32 4.94
N THR A 34 6.35 -3.33 4.38
CA THR A 34 6.22 -3.49 2.93
C THR A 34 4.77 -3.57 2.55
N ALA A 35 4.30 -2.65 1.72
CA ALA A 35 2.97 -2.66 1.16
C ALA A 35 2.97 -3.37 -0.19
N LEU A 36 2.06 -4.30 -0.39
CA LEU A 36 1.93 -5.12 -1.59
C LEU A 36 0.49 -5.00 -2.11
N TRP A 37 0.34 -4.52 -3.34
CA TRP A 37 -0.96 -4.52 -4.01
C TRP A 37 -1.39 -5.95 -4.35
N LEU A 38 -2.65 -6.26 -4.07
CA LEU A 38 -3.28 -7.54 -4.38
C LEU A 38 -4.14 -7.49 -5.66
N ASN A 39 -4.60 -6.30 -6.03
CA ASN A 39 -5.52 -6.09 -7.15
C ASN A 39 -4.82 -5.85 -8.51
N GLY A 40 -3.60 -6.35 -8.69
CA GLY A 40 -2.79 -6.12 -9.91
C GLY A 40 -2.28 -4.69 -10.10
N MET A 41 -2.56 -3.78 -9.17
CA MET A 41 -2.02 -2.43 -9.15
C MET A 41 -0.50 -2.43 -8.93
N LEU A 42 0.16 -1.40 -9.44
CA LEU A 42 1.60 -1.20 -9.25
C LEU A 42 1.84 0.16 -8.60
N TRP A 43 2.86 0.20 -7.75
CA TRP A 43 3.37 1.45 -7.19
C TRP A 43 4.08 2.25 -8.29
N PRO A 44 3.89 3.58 -8.32
CA PRO A 44 4.64 4.43 -9.22
C PRO A 44 6.13 4.37 -8.90
N ALA A 45 6.97 4.59 -9.92
CA ALA A 45 8.41 4.66 -9.73
C ALA A 45 8.76 5.75 -8.70
N PRO A 46 9.66 5.49 -7.75
CA PRO A 46 10.10 6.51 -6.80
C PRO A 46 10.70 7.71 -7.53
N ALA A 47 10.44 8.93 -7.05
CA ALA A 47 10.93 10.16 -7.69
C ALA A 47 12.46 10.22 -7.86
N HIS A 48 13.20 9.55 -6.95
CA HIS A 48 14.65 9.46 -7.02
C HIS A 48 15.16 8.38 -8.00
N MET A 49 14.30 7.48 -8.48
CA MET A 49 14.61 6.44 -9.46
C MET A 49 13.50 6.32 -10.52
N PRO A 50 13.34 7.32 -11.42
CA PRO A 50 12.27 7.33 -12.42
C PRO A 50 12.40 6.23 -13.49
N LYS A 51 13.58 5.59 -13.60
CA LYS A 51 13.82 4.45 -14.50
C LYS A 51 13.50 3.09 -13.85
N ALA A 52 13.13 3.06 -12.57
CA ALA A 52 12.79 1.81 -11.91
C ALA A 52 11.48 1.24 -12.48
N PRO A 53 11.40 -0.08 -12.71
CA PRO A 53 10.15 -0.70 -13.11
C PRO A 53 9.09 -0.51 -12.01
N MET A 54 7.84 -0.29 -12.40
CA MET A 54 6.72 -0.26 -11.46
C MET A 54 6.61 -1.62 -10.77
N GLN A 55 6.53 -1.62 -9.44
CA GLN A 55 6.51 -2.85 -8.65
C GLN A 55 5.16 -2.98 -7.92
N SER A 56 4.70 -4.21 -7.75
CA SER A 56 3.52 -4.50 -6.92
C SER A 56 3.79 -4.23 -5.44
N GLY A 57 5.06 -4.32 -5.01
CA GLY A 57 5.52 -4.05 -3.65
C GLY A 57 6.24 -2.70 -3.52
N CYS A 58 6.02 -2.00 -2.40
CA CYS A 58 6.76 -0.80 -2.03
C CYS A 58 7.12 -0.83 -0.55
N PHE A 59 8.33 -0.38 -0.23
CA PHE A 59 8.85 -0.33 1.13
C PHE A 59 8.58 1.04 1.75
N PHE A 60 8.15 1.02 3.01
CA PHE A 60 7.86 2.22 3.79
C PHE A 60 8.53 2.13 5.16
N SER A 61 9.03 3.27 5.64
CA SER A 61 9.68 3.38 6.94
C SER A 61 8.71 3.17 8.10
N SER A 62 7.43 3.51 7.91
CA SER A 62 6.38 3.37 8.93
C SER A 62 5.07 2.85 8.32
N VAL A 63 4.25 2.20 9.15
CA VAL A 63 2.91 1.76 8.74
C VAL A 63 2.00 2.95 8.43
N ALA A 64 2.17 4.07 9.13
CA ALA A 64 1.38 5.28 8.89
C ALA A 64 1.64 5.84 7.48
N ASP A 65 2.91 5.94 7.06
CA ASP A 65 3.28 6.34 5.71
C ASP A 65 2.72 5.39 4.64
N ALA A 66 2.79 4.08 4.91
CA ALA A 66 2.24 3.07 4.01
C ALA A 66 0.71 3.22 3.85
N LYS A 67 -0.03 3.38 4.96
CA LYS A 67 -1.50 3.58 4.92
C LYS A 67 -1.86 4.83 4.12
N LEU A 68 -1.21 5.96 4.41
CA LEU A 68 -1.47 7.23 3.73
C LEU A 68 -1.15 7.15 2.23
N ALA A 69 -0.05 6.50 1.85
CA ALA A 69 0.29 6.31 0.44
C ALA A 69 -0.72 5.42 -0.30
N ILE A 70 -1.23 4.36 0.35
CA ILE A 70 -2.29 3.50 -0.18
C ILE A 70 -3.57 4.30 -0.41
N GLU A 71 -3.99 5.07 0.59
CA GLU A 71 -5.21 5.90 0.51
C GLU A 71 -5.12 6.95 -0.60
N LEU A 72 -3.98 7.65 -0.71
CA LEU A 72 -3.74 8.60 -1.79
C LEU A 72 -3.79 7.95 -3.17
N GLN A 73 -3.19 6.77 -3.33
CA GLN A 73 -3.15 6.08 -4.62
C GLN A 73 -4.53 5.55 -5.02
N LEU A 74 -5.29 4.98 -4.08
CA LEU A 74 -6.66 4.54 -4.33
C LEU A 74 -7.58 5.70 -4.66
N ASN A 75 -7.43 6.85 -3.99
CA ASN A 75 -8.24 8.03 -4.28
C ASN A 75 -7.98 8.59 -5.69
N LYS A 76 -6.71 8.56 -6.15
CA LYS A 76 -6.34 8.97 -7.52
C LYS A 76 -6.98 8.11 -8.61
N LEU A 77 -7.16 6.81 -8.37
CA LEU A 77 -7.76 5.89 -9.33
C LEU A 77 -9.28 6.03 -9.43
N SER A 78 -9.92 6.64 -8.43
CA SER A 78 -11.37 6.90 -8.40
C SER A 78 -11.77 8.29 -8.92
N SER A 79 -10.82 9.04 -9.52
CA SER A 79 -11.01 10.39 -10.07
C SER A 79 -11.14 10.39 -11.59
#